data_AF-A0A165XWG3-F1
#
_entry.id   AF-A0A165XWG3-F1
#
_cell.length_a   1.000
_cell.length_b   1.000
_cell.length_c   1.000
_cell.angle_alpha   90.00
_cell.angle_beta   90.00
_cell.angle_gamma   90.00
#
_symmetry.space_group_name_H-M   'P 1'
#
loop_
_entity.id
_entity.type
_entity.pdbx_description
1 polymer ?
#
loop_
_entity_poly.entity_id
_entity_poly.type
_entity_poly.pdbx_seq_one_letter_code
_entity_poly.pdbx_strand_id
1 'polypeptide(L)'
;MQMTIFDFVEDGQIADISILNRIQSAFPGWEAIGYTKTYEWNWKDGKQEDYSAIIRRNDEYLWVDVWLYEDGRTQQGYVQRADFEPYWFDQYEKKHWVWRSLDDRNRVFEVARQNR
;
A
#
# COMPACT_ATOMS: atom_id res chain seq x y z
N MET A 1 -15.58 19.07 -10.21
CA MET A 1 -15.89 17.70 -9.77
C MET A 1 -14.99 17.43 -8.57
N GLN A 2 -15.54 17.57 -7.37
CA GLN A 2 -14.78 17.51 -6.11
C GLN A 2 -14.89 16.08 -5.61
N MET A 3 -13.86 15.26 -5.85
CA MET A 3 -13.79 13.91 -5.29
C MET A 3 -13.44 14.04 -3.82
N THR A 4 -14.48 14.12 -3.00
CA THR A 4 -14.39 14.03 -1.54
C THR A 4 -14.65 12.57 -1.18
N ILE A 5 -13.60 11.75 -1.11
CA ILE A 5 -13.63 10.50 -0.33
C ILE A 5 -12.21 10.28 0.22
N PHE A 6 -11.93 10.89 1.37
CA PHE A 6 -10.82 10.47 2.21
C PHE A 6 -11.40 10.26 3.62
N ASP A 7 -11.97 9.07 3.85
CA ASP A 7 -12.57 8.60 5.11
C ASP A 7 -11.62 8.60 6.33
N PHE A 8 -10.42 9.18 6.22
CA PHE A 8 -9.45 9.16 7.32
C PHE A 8 -9.73 10.20 8.41
N VAL A 9 -10.53 11.24 8.12
CA VAL A 9 -10.74 12.33 9.08
C VAL A 9 -11.83 11.99 10.10
N GLU A 10 -12.78 11.10 9.79
CA GLU A 10 -13.84 10.73 10.73
C GLU A 10 -13.50 9.48 11.56
N ASP A 11 -12.67 8.55 11.08
CA ASP A 11 -12.42 7.26 11.76
C ASP A 11 -11.02 7.05 12.36
N GLY A 12 -10.08 7.99 12.20
CA GLY A 12 -8.78 7.91 12.89
C GLY A 12 -8.00 6.62 12.60
N GLN A 13 -8.18 6.00 11.43
CA GLN A 13 -7.50 4.77 11.04
C GLN A 13 -5.99 5.00 10.97
N ILE A 14 -5.31 4.57 12.04
CA ILE A 14 -3.87 4.42 12.11
C ILE A 14 -3.50 3.14 11.36
N ALA A 15 -2.39 3.17 10.62
CA ALA A 15 -1.89 1.98 9.96
C ALA A 15 -1.68 0.83 10.95
N ASP A 16 -2.14 -0.38 10.57
CA ASP A 16 -1.88 -1.58 11.36
C ASP A 16 -0.37 -1.86 11.30
N ILE A 17 0.28 -1.65 12.44
CA ILE A 17 1.73 -1.81 12.59
C ILE A 17 2.16 -3.24 12.26
N SER A 18 1.31 -4.25 12.51
CA SER A 18 1.63 -5.64 12.19
C SER A 18 1.72 -5.86 10.68
N ILE A 19 0.76 -5.33 9.91
CA ILE A 19 0.76 -5.43 8.44
C ILE A 19 1.93 -4.63 7.86
N LEU A 20 2.15 -3.40 8.34
CA LEU A 20 3.28 -2.59 7.90
C LEU A 20 4.61 -3.30 8.16
N ASN A 21 4.83 -3.87 9.34
CA ASN A 21 6.06 -4.60 9.66
C ASN A 21 6.25 -5.83 8.77
N ARG A 22 5.16 -6.51 8.40
CA ARG A 22 5.24 -7.64 7.48
C ARG A 22 5.61 -7.17 6.07
N ILE A 23 4.94 -6.17 5.52
CA ILE A 23 5.30 -5.57 4.22
C ILE A 23 6.76 -5.08 4.25
N GLN A 24 7.16 -4.41 5.32
CA GLN A 24 8.53 -3.95 5.54
C GLN A 24 9.55 -5.09 5.50
N SER A 25 9.22 -6.26 6.07
CA SER A 25 10.10 -7.43 6.07
C SER A 25 10.36 -7.98 4.66
N ALA A 26 9.44 -7.77 3.72
CA ALA A 26 9.63 -8.14 2.32
C ALA A 26 10.63 -7.22 1.60
N PHE A 27 10.82 -5.97 2.07
CA PHE A 27 11.68 -4.97 1.41
C PHE A 27 12.71 -4.36 2.38
N PRO A 28 13.77 -5.09 2.73
CA PRO A 28 14.85 -4.55 3.57
C PRO A 28 15.46 -3.27 2.95
N GLY A 29 15.63 -2.23 3.77
CA GLY A 29 16.20 -0.94 3.35
C GLY A 29 15.21 0.03 2.69
N TRP A 30 13.94 -0.37 2.55
CA TRP A 30 12.83 0.51 2.21
C TRP A 30 11.98 0.80 3.44
N GLU A 31 10.98 1.66 3.31
CA GLU A 31 10.06 2.05 4.36
C GLU A 31 8.62 1.89 3.85
N ALA A 32 7.84 0.99 4.44
CA ALA A 32 6.42 0.84 4.08
C ALA A 32 5.61 2.02 4.65
N ILE A 33 4.91 2.76 3.79
CA ILE A 33 4.22 4.01 4.16
C ILE A 33 2.72 4.02 3.82
N GLY A 34 2.27 3.08 3.00
CA GLY A 34 0.85 2.88 2.74
C GLY A 34 0.57 1.50 2.15
N TYR A 35 -0.63 0.98 2.36
CA TYR A 35 -1.06 -0.29 1.80
C TYR A 35 -2.57 -0.34 1.62
N THR A 36 -3.04 -1.28 0.81
CA THR A 36 -4.45 -1.66 0.71
C THR A 36 -4.52 -3.15 0.41
N LYS A 37 -5.48 -3.84 1.04
CA LYS A 37 -5.71 -5.26 0.76
C LYS A 37 -6.40 -5.38 -0.60
N THR A 38 -5.78 -6.09 -1.52
CA THR A 38 -6.29 -6.25 -2.88
C THR A 38 -7.12 -7.51 -3.04
N TYR A 39 -6.74 -8.60 -2.36
CA TYR A 39 -7.46 -9.87 -2.41
C TYR A 39 -7.15 -10.76 -1.21
N GLU A 40 -8.00 -11.76 -0.95
CA GLU A 40 -7.74 -12.85 -0.01
C GLU A 40 -7.99 -14.18 -0.70
N TRP A 41 -6.94 -15.00 -0.78
CA TRP A 41 -7.01 -16.36 -1.25
C TRP A 41 -7.21 -17.32 -0.08
N ASN A 42 -8.25 -18.15 -0.18
CA ASN A 42 -8.52 -19.22 0.77
C ASN A 42 -8.15 -20.56 0.12
N TRP A 43 -7.02 -21.11 0.53
CA TRP A 43 -6.52 -22.41 0.08
C TRP A 43 -6.96 -23.53 1.03
N LYS A 44 -6.77 -24.78 0.63
CA LYS A 44 -7.11 -25.93 1.49
C LYS A 44 -6.22 -26.00 2.74
N ASP A 45 -5.03 -25.44 2.66
CA ASP A 45 -3.93 -25.53 3.63
C ASP A 45 -3.58 -24.18 4.27
N GLY A 46 -4.37 -23.13 4.04
CA GLY A 46 -4.24 -21.84 4.72
C GLY A 46 -4.73 -20.66 3.90
N LYS A 47 -4.49 -19.45 4.42
CA LYS A 47 -4.83 -18.20 3.74
C LYS A 47 -3.60 -17.45 3.22
N GLN A 48 -3.80 -16.74 2.12
CA GLN A 48 -2.86 -15.75 1.59
C GLN A 48 -3.62 -14.45 1.32
N GLU A 49 -3.10 -13.33 1.80
CA GLU A 49 -3.63 -12.01 1.53
C GLU A 49 -2.69 -11.27 0.58
N ASP A 50 -3.27 -10.66 -0.45
CA ASP A 50 -2.55 -9.83 -1.40
C ASP A 50 -2.72 -8.37 -1.01
N TYR A 51 -1.61 -7.65 -0.99
CA TYR A 51 -1.54 -6.23 -0.68
C TYR A 51 -0.86 -5.49 -1.80
N SER A 52 -1.42 -4.34 -2.13
CA SER A 52 -0.73 -3.30 -2.89
C SER A 52 -0.19 -2.31 -1.87
N ALA A 53 1.09 -1.99 -1.94
CA ALA A 53 1.79 -1.17 -0.98
C ALA A 53 2.62 -0.08 -1.64
N ILE A 54 2.86 0.99 -0.90
CA ILE A 54 3.82 2.04 -1.25
C ILE A 54 4.98 1.93 -0.28
N ILE A 55 6.17 1.77 -0.84
CA ILE A 55 7.43 1.77 -0.10
C ILE A 55 8.29 2.97 -0.53
N ARG A 56 9.06 3.50 0.40
CA ARG A 56 9.94 4.66 0.20
C ARG A 56 11.38 4.34 0.57
N ARG A 57 12.33 4.92 -0.16
CA ARG A 57 13.73 4.99 0.23
C ARG A 57 14.29 6.34 -0.19
N ASN A 58 14.57 7.22 0.78
CA ASN A 58 14.87 8.63 0.53
C ASN A 58 13.73 9.30 -0.28
N ASP A 59 14.04 9.88 -1.44
CA ASP A 59 13.07 10.51 -2.34
C ASP A 59 12.53 9.55 -3.41
N GLU A 60 12.92 8.27 -3.36
CA GLU A 60 12.42 7.22 -4.26
C GLU A 60 11.19 6.54 -3.66
N TYR A 61 10.16 6.38 -4.47
CA TYR A 61 8.91 5.71 -4.11
C TYR A 61 8.66 4.57 -5.07
N LEU A 62 8.19 3.43 -4.57
CA LEU A 62 7.72 2.32 -5.39
C LEU A 62 6.33 1.89 -4.95
N TRP A 63 5.49 1.64 -5.94
CA TRP A 63 4.33 0.79 -5.84
C TRP A 63 4.78 -0.66 -5.92
N VAL A 64 4.39 -1.48 -4.95
CA VAL A 64 4.73 -2.90 -4.93
C VAL A 64 3.53 -3.77 -4.58
N ASP A 65 3.52 -5.00 -5.07
CA ASP A 65 2.64 -6.05 -4.56
C ASP A 65 3.37 -6.85 -3.47
N VAL A 66 2.63 -7.28 -2.44
CA VAL A 66 3.11 -8.17 -1.37
C VAL A 66 2.07 -9.22 -1.05
N TRP A 67 2.55 -10.44 -0.76
CA TRP A 67 1.72 -11.54 -0.28
C TRP A 67 2.06 -11.86 1.17
N LEU A 68 1.01 -11.90 1.99
CA LEU A 68 1.07 -12.22 3.41
C LEU A 68 0.37 -13.56 3.65
N TYR A 69 1.13 -14.58 4.04
CA TYR A 69 0.59 -15.91 4.34
C TYR A 69 0.17 -16.03 5.81
N GLU A 70 -0.87 -16.81 6.09
CA GLU A 70 -1.36 -17.07 7.45
C GLU A 70 -0.28 -17.71 8.35
N ASP A 71 0.60 -18.52 7.77
CA ASP A 71 1.74 -19.16 8.46
C ASP A 71 2.89 -18.20 8.83
N GLY A 72 2.71 -16.90 8.57
CA GLY A 72 3.66 -15.85 8.88
C GLY A 72 4.65 -15.54 7.75
N ARG A 73 4.72 -16.37 6.70
CA ARG A 73 5.55 -16.04 5.53
C ARG A 73 5.07 -14.75 4.87
N THR A 74 6.02 -14.05 4.28
CA THR A 74 5.81 -12.78 3.60
C THR A 74 6.67 -12.80 2.33
N GLN A 75 6.08 -12.44 1.20
CA GLN A 75 6.75 -12.52 -0.10
C GLN A 75 6.48 -11.27 -0.94
N GLN A 76 7.49 -10.85 -1.72
CA GLN A 76 7.31 -9.81 -2.73
C GLN A 76 6.47 -10.39 -3.88
N GLY A 77 5.42 -9.68 -4.26
CA GLY A 77 4.64 -9.97 -5.46
C GLY A 77 5.42 -9.61 -6.72
N TYR A 78 4.78 -9.82 -7.88
CA TYR A 78 5.43 -9.63 -9.18
C TYR A 78 5.55 -8.17 -9.62
N VAL A 79 4.74 -7.27 -9.05
CA VAL A 79 4.67 -5.86 -9.48
C VAL A 79 5.57 -5.02 -8.60
N GLN A 80 6.47 -4.26 -9.23
CA GLN A 80 7.23 -3.16 -8.64
C GLN A 80 7.34 -2.02 -9.65
N ARG A 81 6.88 -0.82 -9.29
CA ARG A 81 6.73 0.29 -10.23
C ARG A 81 7.03 1.63 -9.59
N ALA A 82 7.80 2.47 -10.29
CA ALA A 82 8.10 3.85 -9.89
C ALA A 82 7.25 4.90 -10.63
N ASP A 83 6.53 4.47 -11.67
CA ASP A 83 5.82 5.32 -12.63
C ASP A 83 4.41 5.67 -12.18
N PHE A 84 4.23 6.17 -10.95
CA PHE A 84 2.92 6.46 -10.36
C PHE A 84 1.94 7.16 -11.29
N GLU A 85 0.89 6.45 -11.71
CA GLU A 85 -0.23 7.02 -12.46
C GLU A 85 -1.45 7.24 -11.54
N PRO A 86 -2.11 8.41 -11.61
CA PRO A 86 -3.28 8.72 -10.80
C PRO A 86 -4.40 7.67 -10.88
N TYR A 87 -4.61 7.04 -12.05
CA TYR A 87 -5.70 6.09 -12.23
C TYR A 87 -5.55 4.84 -11.35
N TRP A 88 -4.33 4.49 -10.92
CA TRP A 88 -4.15 3.38 -9.99
C TRP A 88 -4.68 3.74 -8.60
N PHE A 89 -4.41 4.96 -8.13
CA PHE A 89 -4.98 5.41 -6.86
C PHE A 89 -6.51 5.39 -6.91
N ASP A 90 -7.12 5.85 -8.02
CA ASP A 90 -8.57 5.79 -8.23
C ASP A 90 -9.13 4.36 -8.16
N GLN A 91 -8.40 3.36 -8.69
CA GLN A 91 -8.82 1.96 -8.65
C GLN A 91 -8.78 1.38 -7.24
N TYR A 92 -7.75 1.72 -6.48
CA TYR A 92 -7.49 1.15 -5.15
C TYR A 92 -8.12 1.96 -4.00
N GLU A 93 -8.52 3.21 -4.24
CA GLU A 93 -9.37 3.97 -3.31
C GLU A 93 -10.67 3.24 -3.00
N LYS A 94 -11.22 2.48 -3.95
CA LYS A 94 -12.40 1.62 -3.73
C LYS A 94 -12.16 0.49 -2.72
N LYS A 95 -10.89 0.14 -2.47
CA LYS A 95 -10.47 -0.88 -1.50
C LYS A 95 -9.94 -0.25 -0.20
N HIS A 96 -10.01 1.07 -0.09
CA HIS A 96 -9.49 1.88 1.01
C HIS A 96 -7.99 1.70 1.21
N TRP A 97 -7.21 2.71 0.81
CA TRP A 97 -5.83 2.80 1.25
C TRP A 97 -5.77 2.94 2.77
N VAL A 98 -4.66 2.51 3.36
CA VAL A 98 -4.28 2.78 4.73
C VAL A 98 -2.91 3.42 4.65
N TRP A 99 -2.78 4.63 5.19
CA TRP A 99 -1.54 5.39 5.16
C TRP A 99 -0.95 5.48 6.56
N ARG A 100 0.38 5.44 6.64
CA ARG A 100 1.07 5.63 7.90
C ARG A 100 0.90 7.05 8.45
N SER A 101 0.83 8.04 7.58
CA SER A 101 0.57 9.44 7.93
C SER A 101 -0.09 10.19 6.78
N LEU A 102 -0.74 11.31 7.11
CA LEU A 102 -1.32 12.23 6.11
C LEU A 102 -0.23 12.82 5.20
N ASP A 103 0.95 13.10 5.76
CA ASP A 103 2.09 13.66 5.03
C ASP A 103 2.65 12.66 4.01
N ASP A 104 2.80 11.39 4.38
CA ASP A 104 3.27 10.33 3.47
C ASP A 104 2.31 10.19 2.27
N ARG A 105 0.99 10.21 2.52
CA ARG A 105 -0.02 10.23 1.45
C ARG A 105 0.18 11.43 0.53
N ASN A 106 0.19 12.65 1.10
CA ASN A 106 0.25 13.86 0.30
C ASN A 106 1.48 13.90 -0.62
N ARG A 107 2.65 13.44 -0.12
CA ARG A 107 3.87 13.31 -0.93
C ARG A 107 3.71 12.33 -2.09
N VAL A 108 3.15 11.15 -1.86
CA VAL A 108 2.93 10.16 -2.93
C VAL A 108 1.99 10.71 -4.02
N PHE A 109 0.93 11.42 -3.62
CA PHE A 109 0.02 12.08 -4.56
C PHE A 109 0.66 13.24 -5.32
N GLU A 110 1.65 13.92 -4.75
CA GLU A 110 2.44 14.94 -5.46
C GLU A 110 3.32 14.30 -6.54
N VAL A 111 4.04 13.23 -6.20
CA VAL A 111 4.85 12.46 -7.17
C VAL A 111 3.98 11.96 -8.33
N ALA A 112 2.83 11.34 -8.03
CA ALA A 112 1.91 10.84 -9.06
C ALA A 112 1.37 11.94 -10.00
N ARG A 113 1.23 13.17 -9.51
CA ARG A 113 0.77 14.31 -10.32
C ARG A 113 1.86 14.87 -11.25
N GLN A 114 3.13 14.73 -10.88
CA GLN A 114 4.27 15.19 -11.68
C GLN A 114 4.56 14.27 -12.87
N ASN A 115 4.13 13.01 -12.82
CA ASN A 115 4.31 12.03 -13.89
C ASN A 115 3.30 12.17 -15.05
N ARG A 116 2.47 13.22 -15.05
CA ARG A 116 1.48 13.51 -16.10
C ARG A 116 2.06 14.29 -17.28
#